data_AF-A0A1Q1MQ62-F1
#
_entry.id   AF-A0A1Q1MQ62-F1
#
_cell.length_a   1.000
_cell.length_b   1.000
_cell.length_c   1.000
_cell.angle_alpha   90.00
_cell.angle_beta   90.00
_cell.angle_gamma   90.00
#
_symmetry.space_group_name_H-M   'P 1'
#
loop_
_entity.id
_entity.type
_entity.pdbx_description
1 polymer ?
#
loop_
_entity_poly.entity_id
_entity_poly.type
_entity_poly.pdbx_seq_one_letter_code
_entity_poly.pdbx_strand_id
1 'polypeptide(L)'
;SMQFRYQFDKPWSQQIEPQYVNELRTLSGSRYDLVQRNNNIILEYKKQDILSLNIPHDINGTEHSTQKIQLIVKSKYGLDRIVWDDSALRSQGGQIQHGGSQSAQDYQAILPAYVQGGSNIYKVTARAYDRNGNSSNNVQLTIT
;
A
#
# COMPACT_ATOMS: atom_id res chain seq x y z
N SER A 1 -28.50 23.41 8.21
CA SER A 1 -27.03 23.24 8.27
C SER A 1 -26.75 21.75 8.36
N MET A 2 -26.06 21.16 7.37
CA MET A 2 -25.75 19.72 7.39
C MET A 2 -24.31 19.52 7.85
N GLN A 3 -24.13 18.81 8.96
CA GLN A 3 -22.82 18.36 9.43
C GLN A 3 -22.57 16.94 8.88
N PHE A 4 -21.50 16.79 8.11
CA PHE A 4 -21.00 15.47 7.71
C PHE A 4 -19.85 15.08 8.63
N ARG A 5 -20.01 13.97 9.35
CA ARG A 5 -18.96 13.33 10.14
C ARG A 5 -18.71 11.95 9.54
N TYR A 6 -17.54 11.76 8.96
CA TYR A 6 -17.13 10.52 8.31
C TYR A 6 -16.04 9.84 9.15
N GLN A 7 -16.32 8.65 9.66
CA GLN A 7 -15.37 7.81 10.38
C GLN A 7 -15.11 6.56 9.54
N PHE A 8 -13.86 6.35 9.13
CA PHE A 8 -13.44 5.21 8.33
C PHE A 8 -12.71 4.23 9.23
N ASP A 9 -13.45 3.34 9.88
CA ASP A 9 -12.82 2.18 10.50
C ASP A 9 -13.76 0.98 10.49
N LYS A 10 -13.28 -0.06 9.79
CA LYS A 10 -13.78 -1.43 9.67
C LYS A 10 -14.65 -1.74 8.43
N PRO A 11 -14.23 -2.69 7.58
CA PRO A 11 -15.08 -3.20 6.50
C PRO A 11 -16.27 -3.99 7.06
N TRP A 12 -17.43 -3.76 6.45
CA TRP A 12 -18.75 -4.29 6.78
C TRP A 12 -18.92 -5.80 6.50
N SER A 13 -17.84 -6.51 6.21
CA SER A 13 -17.84 -7.92 5.82
C SER A 13 -17.87 -8.90 7.01
N GLN A 14 -18.11 -8.43 8.23
CA GLN A 14 -18.31 -9.27 9.42
C GLN A 14 -19.73 -9.21 10.02
N GLN A 15 -20.69 -8.58 9.35
CA GLN A 15 -22.05 -8.40 9.90
C GLN A 15 -23.14 -9.27 9.27
N ILE A 16 -22.81 -10.20 8.35
CA ILE A 16 -23.77 -11.18 7.86
C ILE A 16 -23.19 -12.58 7.96
N GLU A 17 -23.31 -13.16 9.16
CA GLU A 17 -23.43 -14.61 9.33
C GLU A 17 -24.63 -14.90 10.24
N PRO A 18 -25.82 -15.20 9.67
CA PRO A 18 -26.93 -15.75 10.43
C PRO A 18 -26.89 -17.29 10.46
N GLN A 19 -25.71 -17.92 10.47
CA GLN A 19 -25.60 -19.39 10.43
C GLN A 19 -24.87 -19.99 11.64
N TYR A 20 -25.07 -19.40 12.81
CA TYR A 20 -24.84 -20.09 14.08
C TYR A 20 -25.97 -19.77 15.07
N VAL A 21 -27.22 -19.99 14.65
CA VAL A 21 -28.30 -20.17 15.61
C VAL A 21 -28.16 -21.58 16.16
N ASN A 22 -27.71 -21.65 17.41
CA ASN A 22 -27.54 -22.87 18.20
C ASN A 22 -28.61 -23.94 17.92
N GLU A 23 -28.17 -25.08 17.40
CA GLU A 23 -28.83 -26.36 17.60
C GLU A 23 -28.73 -26.75 19.09
N LEU A 24 -29.72 -26.39 19.91
CA LEU A 24 -29.93 -27.06 21.20
C LEU A 24 -31.42 -27.07 21.57
N ARG A 25 -32.16 -28.04 21.02
CA ARG A 25 -33.03 -28.97 21.79
C ARG A 25 -33.82 -29.89 20.85
N THR A 26 -33.23 -31.03 20.53
CA THR A 26 -34.00 -32.25 20.26
C THR A 26 -33.20 -33.43 20.80
N LEU A 27 -33.42 -33.72 22.08
CA LEU A 27 -32.97 -34.96 22.70
C LEU A 27 -34.12 -35.96 22.53
N SER A 28 -34.08 -36.77 21.47
CA SER A 28 -34.45 -38.18 21.55
C SER A 28 -34.20 -38.89 20.23
N GLY A 29 -33.37 -39.94 20.27
CA GLY A 29 -33.55 -41.07 19.35
C GLY A 29 -32.37 -41.37 18.42
N SER A 30 -31.72 -42.49 18.75
CA SER A 30 -31.07 -43.44 17.83
C SER A 30 -29.70 -43.12 17.27
N ARG A 31 -28.75 -43.90 17.80
CA ARG A 31 -27.70 -44.69 17.13
C ARG A 31 -27.59 -44.47 15.61
N TYR A 32 -26.33 -44.38 15.18
CA TYR A 32 -25.81 -44.02 13.86
C TYR A 32 -25.67 -42.52 13.67
N ASP A 33 -24.48 -41.97 13.92
CA ASP A 33 -23.92 -41.12 12.88
C ASP A 33 -22.40 -40.94 13.00
N LEU A 34 -21.76 -41.45 11.95
CA LEU A 34 -20.60 -40.94 11.25
C LEU A 34 -19.57 -40.15 12.07
N VAL A 35 -18.36 -40.71 12.12
CA VAL A 35 -17.09 -40.04 12.39
C VAL A 35 -17.18 -38.58 11.94
N GLN A 36 -17.35 -37.67 12.90
CA GLN A 36 -17.28 -36.25 12.63
C GLN A 36 -15.85 -35.96 12.18
N ARG A 37 -15.69 -35.77 10.87
CA ARG A 37 -14.48 -35.17 10.31
C ARG A 37 -14.42 -33.75 10.83
N ASN A 38 -13.59 -33.55 11.83
CA ASN A 38 -13.27 -32.23 12.35
C ASN A 38 -12.29 -31.53 11.39
N ASN A 39 -12.73 -31.31 10.15
CA ASN A 39 -12.00 -30.50 9.18
C ASN A 39 -12.41 -29.06 9.41
N ASN A 40 -11.85 -28.45 10.45
CA ASN A 40 -11.94 -27.01 10.64
C ASN A 40 -11.03 -26.37 9.59
N ILE A 41 -11.53 -26.17 8.37
CA ILE A 41 -10.83 -25.41 7.35
C ILE A 41 -10.97 -23.94 7.74
N ILE A 42 -10.07 -23.49 8.61
CA ILE A 42 -9.89 -22.07 8.87
C ILE A 42 -9.33 -21.49 7.57
N LEU A 43 -10.17 -20.76 6.84
CA LEU A 43 -9.73 -19.92 5.73
C LEU A 43 -8.92 -18.76 6.34
N GLU A 44 -7.64 -19.00 6.62
CA GLU A 44 -6.67 -17.90 6.67
C GLU A 44 -6.66 -17.30 5.26
N TYR A 45 -7.40 -16.22 5.09
CA TYR A 45 -7.39 -15.45 3.86
C TYR A 45 -6.03 -14.79 3.75
N LYS A 46 -5.05 -15.51 3.19
CA LYS A 46 -3.77 -14.92 2.78
C LYS A 46 -4.09 -13.95 1.64
N LYS A 47 -4.36 -12.70 2.00
CA LYS A 47 -4.67 -11.62 1.06
C LYS A 47 -3.56 -11.61 0.01
N GLN A 48 -3.92 -11.95 -1.22
CA GLN A 48 -2.99 -11.92 -2.34
C GLN A 48 -2.49 -10.47 -2.50
N ASP A 49 -1.19 -10.28 -2.67
CA ASP A 49 -0.62 -8.96 -2.97
C ASP A 49 -1.03 -8.54 -4.39
N ILE A 50 -2.22 -7.96 -4.49
CA ILE A 50 -2.81 -7.45 -5.73
C ILE A 50 -2.08 -6.20 -6.25
N LEU A 51 -1.36 -5.50 -5.36
CA LEU A 51 -0.53 -4.34 -5.67
C LEU A 51 0.64 -4.24 -4.68
N SER A 52 1.87 -4.18 -5.19
CA SER A 52 3.07 -3.91 -4.39
C SER A 52 3.98 -2.91 -5.08
N LEU A 53 4.66 -2.11 -4.25
CA LEU A 53 5.66 -1.13 -4.66
C LEU A 53 6.95 -1.44 -3.89
N ASN A 54 8.08 -1.41 -4.60
CA ASN A 54 9.40 -1.54 -4.02
C ASN A 54 10.38 -0.58 -4.70
N ILE A 55 11.32 -0.04 -3.91
CA ILE A 55 12.41 0.82 -4.36
C ILE A 55 13.70 0.07 -4.01
N PRO A 56 14.43 -0.49 -5.00
CA PRO A 56 15.56 -1.38 -4.72
C PRO A 56 16.81 -0.65 -4.23
N HIS A 57 16.95 0.64 -4.55
CA HIS A 57 18.15 1.42 -4.26
C HIS A 57 17.79 2.83 -3.83
N ASP A 58 18.52 3.33 -2.83
CA ASP A 58 18.57 4.75 -2.48
C ASP A 58 19.32 5.54 -3.56
N ILE A 59 19.14 6.87 -3.55
CA ILE A 59 19.80 7.78 -4.49
C ILE A 59 20.95 8.49 -3.78
N ASN A 60 22.11 8.50 -4.42
CA ASN A 60 23.22 9.39 -4.08
C ASN A 60 23.55 10.22 -5.32
N GLY A 61 23.60 11.54 -5.21
CA GLY A 61 23.81 12.41 -6.35
C GLY A 61 24.44 13.75 -6.01
N THR A 62 24.93 14.43 -7.04
CA THR A 62 25.44 15.80 -6.92
C THR A 62 24.27 16.77 -6.77
N GLU A 63 24.50 17.89 -6.09
CA GLU A 63 23.53 19.00 -6.06
C GLU A 63 23.05 19.39 -7.46
N HIS A 64 21.78 19.82 -7.56
CA HIS A 64 21.10 20.18 -8.81
C HIS A 64 21.04 19.10 -9.90
N SER A 65 21.55 17.89 -9.64
CA SER A 65 21.46 16.79 -10.58
C SER A 65 20.04 16.22 -10.62
N THR A 66 19.70 15.64 -11.76
CA THR A 66 18.46 14.87 -11.94
C THR A 66 18.79 13.39 -11.91
N GLN A 67 18.20 12.66 -10.97
CA GLN A 67 18.45 11.25 -10.73
C GLN A 67 17.21 10.43 -11.03
N LYS A 68 17.34 9.41 -11.87
CA LYS A 68 16.21 8.50 -12.18
C LYS A 68 15.89 7.62 -10.98
N ILE A 69 14.61 7.55 -10.62
CA ILE A 69 14.13 6.66 -9.55
C ILE A 69 13.76 5.32 -10.16
N GLN A 70 14.37 4.24 -9.67
CA GLN A 70 14.00 2.88 -10.08
C GLN A 70 12.85 2.39 -9.21
N LEU A 71 11.72 2.03 -9.84
CA LEU A 71 10.53 1.53 -9.17
C LEU A 71 10.21 0.13 -9.67
N ILE A 72 9.96 -0.79 -8.74
CA ILE A 72 9.47 -2.14 -9.04
C ILE A 72 8.02 -2.20 -8.57
N VAL A 73 7.09 -2.23 -9.53
CA VAL A 73 5.65 -2.29 -9.27
C VAL A 73 5.10 -3.61 -9.77
N LYS A 74 4.33 -4.31 -8.92
CA LYS A 74 3.51 -5.44 -9.34
C LYS A 74 2.05 -5.07 -9.11
N SER A 75 1.22 -5.09 -10.15
CA SER A 75 -0.20 -4.76 -10.06
C SER A 75 -1.04 -5.74 -10.85
N LYS A 76 -2.04 -6.34 -10.22
CA LYS A 76 -3.02 -7.24 -10.86
C LYS A 76 -3.98 -6.48 -11.79
N TYR A 77 -4.32 -5.25 -11.44
CA TYR A 77 -5.31 -4.43 -12.16
C TYR A 77 -4.70 -3.29 -13.00
N GLY A 78 -3.35 -3.28 -13.11
CA GLY A 78 -2.59 -2.23 -13.78
C GLY A 78 -2.34 -1.03 -12.87
N LEU A 79 -1.13 -0.48 -12.93
CA LEU A 79 -0.78 0.74 -12.21
C LEU A 79 -1.56 1.93 -12.79
N ASP A 80 -2.13 2.75 -11.91
CA ASP A 80 -2.78 4.02 -12.25
C ASP A 80 -1.86 5.20 -11.96
N ARG A 81 -1.40 5.33 -10.71
CA ARG A 81 -0.53 6.43 -10.29
C ARG A 81 0.37 6.06 -9.11
N ILE A 82 1.41 6.84 -8.92
CA ILE A 82 2.24 6.82 -7.71
C ILE A 82 2.15 8.19 -7.04
N VAL A 83 1.77 8.19 -5.77
CA VAL A 83 1.69 9.40 -4.96
C VAL A 83 2.94 9.50 -4.10
N TRP A 84 3.57 10.66 -4.14
CA TRP A 84 4.80 10.96 -3.41
C TRP A 84 4.55 11.97 -2.29
N ASP A 85 5.17 11.73 -1.14
CA ASP A 85 5.48 12.76 -0.15
C ASP A 85 6.98 13.05 -0.24
N ASP A 86 7.31 14.11 -0.96
CA ASP A 86 8.66 14.65 -1.18
C ASP A 86 8.84 16.02 -0.50
N SER A 87 8.05 16.30 0.54
CA SER A 87 8.12 17.55 1.31
C SER A 87 9.53 17.85 1.83
N ALA A 88 10.29 16.82 2.24
CA ALA A 88 11.68 16.94 2.65
C ALA A 88 12.59 17.54 1.56
N LEU A 89 12.45 17.09 0.29
CA LEU A 89 13.18 17.65 -0.84
C LEU A 89 12.70 19.05 -1.18
N ARG A 90 11.38 19.25 -1.24
CA ARG A 90 10.77 20.55 -1.60
C ARG A 90 11.17 21.66 -0.64
N SER A 91 11.36 21.34 0.64
CA SER A 91 11.82 22.31 1.65
C SER A 91 13.21 22.92 1.34
N GLN A 92 14.04 22.24 0.55
CA GLN A 92 15.36 22.70 0.11
C GLN A 92 15.40 23.06 -1.39
N GLY A 93 14.25 23.12 -2.07
CA GLY A 93 14.17 23.44 -3.50
C GLY A 93 14.39 22.27 -4.46
N GLY A 94 14.48 21.03 -3.94
CA GLY A 94 14.42 19.80 -4.74
C GLY A 94 12.97 19.37 -4.99
N GLN A 95 12.76 18.34 -5.81
CA GLN A 95 11.42 17.77 -6.04
C GLN A 95 11.49 16.39 -6.67
N ILE A 96 10.38 15.63 -6.58
CA ILE A 96 10.15 14.45 -7.40
C ILE A 96 9.14 14.79 -8.49
N GLN A 97 9.48 14.45 -9.74
CA GLN A 97 8.61 14.68 -10.89
C GLN A 97 8.55 13.47 -11.81
N HIS A 98 7.52 13.42 -12.64
CA HIS A 98 7.40 12.41 -13.70
C HIS A 98 8.46 12.66 -14.78
N GLY A 99 9.06 11.59 -15.33
CA GLY A 99 10.09 11.64 -16.36
C GLY A 99 9.57 11.98 -17.76
N GLY A 100 8.23 12.03 -17.93
CA GLY A 100 7.57 12.47 -19.16
C GLY A 100 7.31 11.37 -20.19
N SER A 101 7.71 10.12 -19.92
CA SER A 101 7.30 8.99 -20.76
C SER A 101 5.81 8.64 -20.59
N GLN A 102 5.31 7.67 -21.35
CA GLN A 102 3.94 7.14 -21.18
C GLN A 102 3.79 6.20 -19.98
N SER A 103 4.89 5.87 -19.30
CA SER A 103 4.90 4.90 -18.20
C SER A 103 4.57 5.57 -16.87
N ALA A 104 3.51 5.14 -16.18
CA ALA A 104 3.09 5.68 -14.88
C ALA A 104 4.08 5.45 -13.71
N GLN A 105 5.21 4.80 -13.97
CA GLN A 105 6.29 4.54 -13.01
C GLN A 105 7.59 5.28 -13.36
N ASP A 106 7.56 6.18 -14.34
CA ASP A 106 8.73 6.95 -14.76
C ASP A 106 8.87 8.21 -13.90
N TYR A 107 9.73 8.16 -12.89
CA TYR A 107 9.98 9.28 -11.98
C TYR A 107 11.47 9.60 -11.88
N GLN A 108 11.75 10.86 -11.61
CA GLN A 108 13.08 11.38 -11.35
C GLN A 108 13.06 12.35 -10.17
N ALA A 109 14.13 12.34 -9.38
CA ALA A 109 14.38 13.28 -8.31
C ALA A 109 15.33 14.39 -8.82
N ILE A 110 14.96 15.64 -8.59
CA ILE A 110 15.83 16.80 -8.77
C ILE A 110 16.40 17.14 -7.40
N LEU A 111 17.72 17.01 -7.25
CA LEU A 111 18.40 17.25 -5.98
C LEU A 111 18.52 18.77 -5.71
N PRO A 112 18.37 19.20 -4.45
CA PRO A 112 18.55 20.60 -4.07
C PRO A 112 20.03 21.03 -4.13
N ALA A 113 20.29 22.30 -3.84
CA ALA A 113 21.64 22.78 -3.57
C ALA A 113 22.22 22.09 -2.32
N TYR A 114 23.54 21.92 -2.28
CA TYR A 114 24.21 21.38 -1.10
C TYR A 114 24.16 22.38 0.06
N VAL A 115 23.69 21.91 1.22
CA VAL A 115 23.64 22.73 2.44
C VAL A 115 24.92 22.51 3.24
N GLN A 116 25.80 23.51 3.23
CA GLN A 116 27.06 23.46 3.97
C GLN A 116 26.80 23.32 5.48
N GLY A 117 27.31 22.24 6.09
CA GLY A 117 27.07 21.92 7.50
C GLY A 117 25.70 21.29 7.80
N GLY A 118 24.88 21.04 6.78
CA GLY A 118 23.60 20.34 6.89
C GLY A 118 23.74 18.81 6.80
N SER A 119 22.65 18.09 7.09
CA SER A 119 22.62 16.63 6.94
C SER A 119 22.68 16.18 5.48
N ASN A 120 22.12 16.97 4.55
CA ASN A 120 21.97 16.63 3.13
C ASN A 120 21.33 15.25 2.90
N ILE A 121 20.42 14.84 3.79
CA ILE A 121 19.68 13.57 3.68
C ILE A 121 18.19 13.89 3.62
N TYR A 122 17.55 13.47 2.54
CA TYR A 122 16.13 13.72 2.27
C TYR A 122 15.37 12.40 2.21
N LYS A 123 14.48 12.19 3.18
CA LYS A 123 13.61 11.02 3.23
C LYS A 123 12.27 11.36 2.60
N VAL A 124 11.90 10.60 1.58
CA VAL A 124 10.64 10.76 0.85
C VAL A 124 9.88 9.45 0.89
N THR A 125 8.56 9.48 0.68
CA THR A 125 7.75 8.25 0.64
C THR A 125 6.89 8.17 -0.61
N ALA A 126 6.60 6.95 -1.03
CA ALA A 126 5.79 6.63 -2.19
C ALA A 126 4.74 5.57 -1.89
N ARG A 127 3.54 5.77 -2.46
CA ARG A 127 2.47 4.77 -2.47
C ARG A 127 1.88 4.65 -3.86
N ALA A 128 1.82 3.44 -4.38
CA ALA A 128 1.19 3.14 -5.66
C ALA A 128 -0.31 2.93 -5.49
N TYR A 129 -1.08 3.29 -6.52
CA TYR A 129 -2.51 3.01 -6.65
C TYR A 129 -2.78 2.34 -7.99
N ASP A 130 -3.66 1.34 -8.00
CA ASP A 130 -4.14 0.72 -9.23
C ASP A 130 -5.44 1.36 -9.72
N ARG A 131 -5.89 0.93 -10.91
CA ARG A 131 -7.11 1.45 -11.57
C ARG A 131 -8.41 1.16 -10.80
N ASN A 132 -8.37 0.22 -9.86
CA ASN A 132 -9.50 -0.14 -9.02
C ASN A 132 -9.46 0.58 -7.66
N GLY A 133 -8.46 1.44 -7.43
CA GLY A 133 -8.29 2.21 -6.20
C GLY A 133 -7.58 1.44 -5.07
N ASN A 134 -7.06 0.24 -5.32
CA ASN A 134 -6.23 -0.44 -4.31
C ASN A 134 -4.90 0.29 -4.15
N SER A 135 -4.33 0.24 -2.95
CA SER A 135 -3.04 0.87 -2.63
C SER A 135 -1.98 -0.13 -2.21
N SER A 136 -0.72 0.15 -2.55
CA SER A 136 0.43 -0.58 -2.02
C SER A 136 0.72 -0.22 -0.55
N ASN A 137 1.71 -0.90 0.02
CA ASN A 137 2.48 -0.40 1.17
C ASN A 137 3.08 1.00 0.88
N ASN A 138 3.38 1.76 1.94
CA ASN A 138 4.17 2.98 1.81
C ASN A 138 5.66 2.61 1.83
N VAL A 139 6.42 3.07 0.83
CA VAL A 139 7.86 2.77 0.71
C VAL A 139 8.65 4.06 0.92
N GLN A 140 9.75 3.98 1.66
CA GLN A 140 10.68 5.09 1.83
C GLN A 140 11.79 5.01 0.79
N LEU A 141 12.20 6.17 0.29
CA LEU A 141 13.42 6.38 -0.48
C LEU A 141 14.28 7.40 0.26
N THR A 142 15.57 7.12 0.38
CA THR A 142 16.55 8.06 0.91
C THR A 142 17.32 8.67 -0.25
N ILE A 143 17.45 10.00 -0.25
CA ILE A 143 18.25 10.74 -1.22
C ILE A 143 19.34 11.49 -0.47
N THR A 144 20.58 11.34 -0.92
CA THR A 144 21.78 12.01 -0.40
C THR A 144 22.49 12.77 -1.50
#